data_AF-A0A8T0EUJ5-F1
#
_entry.id   AF-A0A8T0EUJ5-F1
#
_cell.length_a   1.000
_cell.length_b   1.000
_cell.length_c   1.000
_cell.angle_alpha   90.00
_cell.angle_beta   90.00
_cell.angle_gamma   90.00
#
_symmetry.space_group_name_H-M   'P 1'
#
loop_
_entity.id
_entity.type
_entity.pdbx_description
1 polymer ?
#
loop_
_entity_poly.entity_id
_entity_poly.type
_entity_poly.pdbx_seq_one_letter_code
_entity_poly.pdbx_strand_id
1 'polypeptide(L)'
;MSDSPLRRVGYWWSEKKSRKLNAEELTAVCRAAGLELVKLDMNRSFDEQGPFSAIVHKMSDILVQAKKGDPQAKAVCEAIQDYIDAHPTMAVIDPLENVEKVLGRYEQYRIVNESEICDEGDIFIPAFVELTSMNVQENLTKMKSAGVDFPLVCKPTMAHGSTRSHQMCIIFNEEGLNDITPPCVVQKFINHNAVLYKLFIIGQEYFVIERPSLKNFSACDQKTIFFDSNEISKPNSVSELTSLDDNESYTPTVWPEQKKMDNIVRVLHKYLGLDLLGIDVVIDNRTGHYAIIDMNVFPGYYEADNFYHLLTNLVLNKIHWKESGMVEEPYKPKLIDHLSTPVLKMEESNKKSTDVFNFWKDVKPKIMDPHATDSIHPVKQTLNVSDPPEAVQCIADKHLHDVQNEMLLFQKQNDVQEDSGVETSDSCDEKKNKICHRTVKHQHSKKYASNCTSLKEMR
;
A
#
# COMPACT_ATOMS: atom_id res chain seq x y z
N MET A 1 -32.52 8.75 -27.43
CA MET A 1 -32.16 8.48 -26.03
C MET A 1 -32.78 9.59 -25.22
N SER A 2 -33.64 9.27 -24.25
CA SER A 2 -34.35 10.27 -23.44
C SER A 2 -33.34 11.09 -22.64
N ASP A 3 -33.47 12.41 -22.71
CA ASP A 3 -32.61 13.41 -22.08
C ASP A 3 -32.92 13.55 -20.57
N SER A 4 -32.95 12.42 -19.85
CA SER A 4 -33.10 12.43 -18.40
C SER A 4 -31.81 12.98 -17.78
N PRO A 5 -31.89 13.94 -16.84
CA PRO A 5 -30.70 14.49 -16.21
C PRO A 5 -29.88 13.38 -15.54
N LEU A 6 -28.55 13.46 -15.67
CA LEU A 6 -27.64 12.51 -15.05
C LEU A 6 -27.82 12.54 -13.53
N ARG A 7 -27.71 11.37 -12.89
CA ARG A 7 -27.73 11.28 -11.42
C ARG A 7 -26.40 11.78 -10.87
N ARG A 8 -26.43 12.75 -9.98
CA ARG A 8 -25.22 13.40 -9.43
C ARG A 8 -24.67 12.59 -8.27
N VAL A 9 -23.36 12.35 -8.29
CA VAL A 9 -22.64 11.61 -7.26
C VAL A 9 -21.53 12.51 -6.73
N GLY A 10 -21.69 12.93 -5.48
CA GLY A 10 -20.67 13.67 -4.77
C GLY A 10 -19.49 12.75 -4.46
N TYR A 11 -18.26 13.23 -4.59
CA TYR A 11 -17.10 12.47 -4.16
C TYR A 11 -16.08 13.29 -3.37
N TRP A 12 -15.42 12.62 -2.42
CA TRP A 12 -14.31 13.22 -1.67
C TRP A 12 -13.18 12.25 -1.39
N TRP A 13 -11.98 12.63 -1.82
CA TRP A 13 -10.70 12.05 -1.38
C TRP A 13 -9.58 13.03 -1.76
N SER A 14 -8.37 12.79 -1.22
CA SER A 14 -7.20 13.64 -1.49
C SER A 14 -6.81 13.66 -2.97
N GLU A 15 -6.17 14.75 -3.42
CA GLU A 15 -5.65 14.82 -4.80
C GLU A 15 -4.66 13.70 -5.12
N LYS A 16 -3.93 13.24 -4.11
CA LYS A 16 -3.05 12.08 -4.26
C LYS A 16 -3.83 10.81 -4.60
N LYS A 17 -4.98 10.57 -3.95
CA LYS A 17 -5.86 9.45 -4.31
C LYS A 17 -6.49 9.65 -5.68
N SER A 18 -6.86 10.88 -6.07
CA SER A 18 -7.37 11.18 -7.42
C SER A 18 -6.38 10.83 -8.52
N ARG A 19 -5.11 11.19 -8.36
CA ARG A 19 -4.04 10.83 -9.33
C ARG A 19 -3.87 9.32 -9.45
N LYS A 20 -3.94 8.63 -8.31
CA LYS A 20 -3.79 7.18 -8.19
C LYS A 20 -4.96 6.38 -8.77
N LEU A 21 -6.17 6.92 -8.70
CA LEU A 21 -7.39 6.32 -9.24
C LEU A 21 -7.70 6.76 -10.67
N ASN A 22 -6.82 7.50 -11.35
CA ASN A 22 -7.11 8.09 -12.67
C ASN A 22 -8.54 8.69 -12.76
N ALA A 23 -8.80 9.76 -11.99
CA ALA A 23 -10.14 10.32 -11.85
C ALA A 23 -10.85 10.67 -13.18
N GLU A 24 -10.10 10.97 -14.24
CA GLU A 24 -10.64 11.22 -15.59
C GLU A 24 -11.30 9.96 -16.18
N GLU A 25 -10.64 8.81 -16.05
CA GLU A 25 -11.16 7.52 -16.53
C GLU A 25 -12.37 7.09 -15.71
N LEU A 26 -12.30 7.22 -14.38
CA LEU A 26 -13.45 6.97 -13.50
C LEU A 26 -14.65 7.86 -13.88
N THR A 27 -14.42 9.14 -14.17
CA THR A 27 -15.47 10.08 -14.62
C THR A 27 -16.08 9.64 -15.95
N ALA A 28 -15.26 9.19 -16.91
CA ALA A 28 -15.75 8.70 -18.19
C ALA A 28 -16.63 7.45 -18.04
N VAL A 29 -16.22 6.49 -17.21
CA VAL A 29 -16.97 5.26 -16.93
C VAL A 29 -18.30 5.57 -16.22
N CYS A 30 -18.29 6.42 -15.20
CA CYS A 30 -19.51 6.87 -14.52
C CYS A 30 -20.47 7.59 -15.47
N ARG A 31 -19.96 8.47 -16.33
CA ARG A 31 -20.78 9.20 -17.33
C ARG A 31 -21.43 8.26 -18.32
N ALA A 32 -20.70 7.26 -18.82
CA ALA A 32 -21.25 6.23 -19.70
C ALA A 32 -22.38 5.42 -19.02
N ALA A 33 -22.35 5.32 -17.69
CA ALA A 33 -23.36 4.65 -16.88
C ALA A 33 -24.51 5.57 -16.39
N GLY A 34 -24.55 6.84 -16.85
CA GLY A 34 -25.61 7.78 -16.50
C GLY A 34 -25.40 8.53 -15.18
N LEU A 35 -24.16 8.58 -14.67
CA LEU A 35 -23.78 9.28 -13.45
C LEU A 35 -22.91 10.51 -13.75
N GLU A 36 -23.11 11.59 -13.01
CA GLU A 36 -22.22 12.76 -13.00
C GLU A 36 -21.42 12.77 -11.70
N LEU A 37 -20.09 12.62 -11.79
CA LEU A 37 -19.21 12.77 -10.63
C LEU A 37 -18.91 14.25 -10.35
N VAL A 38 -19.13 14.65 -9.11
CA VAL A 38 -18.91 16.02 -8.64
C VAL A 38 -17.98 15.98 -7.43
N LYS A 39 -16.80 16.60 -7.54
CA LYS A 39 -15.91 16.72 -6.39
C LYS A 39 -16.55 17.63 -5.35
N LEU A 40 -16.70 17.16 -4.12
CA LEU A 40 -17.23 17.97 -3.04
C LEU A 40 -16.23 19.07 -2.66
N ASP A 41 -16.73 20.27 -2.44
CA ASP A 41 -16.02 21.37 -1.80
C ASP A 41 -16.41 21.39 -0.32
N MET A 42 -15.48 21.00 0.55
CA MET A 42 -15.71 20.92 2.00
C MET A 42 -15.82 22.28 2.69
N ASN A 43 -15.55 23.39 1.98
CA ASN A 43 -15.65 24.74 2.51
C ASN A 43 -16.97 25.44 2.15
N ARG A 44 -17.85 24.75 1.42
CA ARG A 44 -19.14 25.29 0.97
C ARG A 44 -20.29 24.41 1.44
N SER A 45 -21.49 24.98 1.51
CA SER A 45 -22.70 24.22 1.82
C SER A 45 -22.88 23.07 0.82
N PHE A 46 -23.24 21.89 1.32
CA PHE A 46 -23.54 20.72 0.50
C PHE A 46 -24.89 20.87 -0.24
N ASP A 47 -25.83 21.64 0.31
CA ASP A 47 -27.12 21.94 -0.33
C ASP A 47 -26.95 22.74 -1.63
N GLU A 48 -25.96 23.64 -1.68
CA GLU A 48 -25.61 24.39 -2.90
C GLU A 48 -24.93 23.53 -3.97
N GLN A 49 -24.35 22.39 -3.57
CA GLN A 49 -23.60 21.51 -4.45
C GLN A 49 -24.46 20.38 -4.99
N GLY A 50 -25.46 19.93 -4.25
CA GLY A 50 -26.41 18.88 -4.61
C GLY A 50 -27.52 19.33 -5.58
N PRO A 51 -28.64 18.59 -5.66
CA PRO A 51 -28.92 17.36 -4.93
C PRO A 51 -28.05 16.19 -5.42
N PHE A 52 -27.62 15.33 -4.50
CA PHE A 52 -26.86 14.12 -4.82
C PHE A 52 -27.72 12.86 -4.67
N SER A 53 -27.54 11.90 -5.58
CA SER A 53 -28.08 10.54 -5.44
C SER A 53 -27.17 9.67 -4.57
N ALA A 54 -25.87 9.95 -4.56
CA ALA A 54 -24.90 9.28 -3.70
C ALA A 54 -23.72 10.18 -3.34
N ILE A 55 -23.06 9.86 -2.23
CA ILE A 55 -21.72 10.36 -1.87
C ILE A 55 -20.76 9.17 -1.74
N VAL A 56 -19.62 9.23 -2.43
CA VAL A 56 -18.52 8.26 -2.29
C VAL A 56 -17.32 8.97 -1.69
N HIS A 57 -16.78 8.48 -0.57
CA HIS A 57 -15.75 9.25 0.11
C HIS A 57 -14.64 8.39 0.74
N LYS A 58 -13.49 9.03 0.93
CA LYS A 58 -12.42 8.61 1.82
C LYS A 58 -12.06 9.78 2.74
N MET A 59 -12.85 9.94 3.80
CA MET A 59 -12.70 11.02 4.79
C MET A 59 -11.99 10.58 6.07
N SER A 60 -11.39 9.38 6.09
CA SER A 60 -10.75 8.82 7.29
C SER A 60 -9.78 9.80 7.97
N ASP A 61 -9.02 10.57 7.21
CA ASP A 61 -8.07 11.54 7.76
C ASP A 61 -8.78 12.72 8.45
N ILE A 62 -9.87 13.22 7.86
CA ILE A 62 -10.70 14.29 8.44
C ILE A 62 -11.38 13.78 9.71
N LEU A 63 -11.93 12.56 9.68
CA LEU A 63 -12.54 11.93 10.87
C LEU A 63 -11.52 11.77 12.00
N VAL A 64 -10.29 11.35 11.69
CA VAL A 64 -9.19 11.24 12.67
C VAL A 64 -8.82 12.61 13.23
N GLN A 65 -8.73 13.65 12.40
CA GLN A 65 -8.46 15.02 12.86
C GLN A 65 -9.57 15.55 13.78
N ALA A 66 -10.84 15.31 13.41
CA ALA A 66 -11.98 15.68 14.23
C ALA A 66 -11.93 14.99 15.60
N LYS A 67 -11.61 13.69 15.64
CA LYS A 67 -11.41 12.93 16.90
C LYS A 67 -10.23 13.44 17.73
N LYS A 68 -9.19 14.00 17.09
CA LYS A 68 -8.07 14.67 17.77
C LYS A 68 -8.39 16.08 18.26
N GLY A 69 -9.58 16.60 17.97
CA GLY A 69 -10.03 17.89 18.46
C GLY A 69 -9.92 19.04 17.45
N ASP A 70 -9.54 18.78 16.20
CA ASP A 70 -9.41 19.83 15.19
C ASP A 70 -10.77 20.50 14.91
N PRO A 71 -10.93 21.82 15.14
CA PRO A 71 -12.21 22.50 15.01
C PRO A 71 -12.76 22.52 13.58
N GLN A 72 -11.87 22.65 12.57
CA GLN A 72 -12.29 22.71 11.17
C GLN A 72 -12.77 21.33 10.70
N ALA A 73 -12.03 20.28 11.03
CA ALA A 73 -12.41 18.91 10.72
C ALA A 73 -13.73 18.52 11.41
N LYS A 74 -13.95 18.95 12.66
CA LYS A 74 -15.23 18.77 13.35
C LYS A 74 -16.38 19.45 12.61
N ALA A 75 -16.22 20.72 12.25
CA ALA A 75 -17.24 21.47 11.51
C ALA A 75 -17.58 20.81 10.16
N VAL A 76 -16.57 20.29 9.45
CA VAL A 76 -16.78 19.53 8.21
C VAL A 76 -17.55 18.23 8.47
N CYS A 77 -17.19 17.47 9.51
CA CYS A 77 -17.88 16.22 9.88
C CYS A 77 -19.34 16.48 10.29
N GLU A 78 -19.61 17.54 11.05
CA GLU A 78 -20.95 17.96 11.44
C GLU A 78 -21.77 18.36 10.20
N ALA A 79 -21.22 19.22 9.33
CA ALA A 79 -21.92 19.69 8.14
C ALA A 79 -22.28 18.56 7.16
N ILE A 80 -21.39 17.58 6.97
CA ILE A 80 -21.70 16.44 6.09
C ILE A 80 -22.71 15.50 6.74
N GLN A 81 -22.66 15.30 8.07
CA GLN A 81 -23.63 14.48 8.78
C GLN A 81 -25.03 15.11 8.72
N ASP A 82 -25.14 16.41 8.95
CA ASP A 82 -26.40 17.15 8.82
C ASP A 82 -26.98 17.02 7.41
N TYR A 83 -26.13 17.10 6.37
CA TYR A 83 -26.55 16.89 4.99
C TYR A 83 -27.03 15.46 4.72
N ILE A 84 -26.32 14.45 5.26
CA ILE A 84 -26.72 13.03 5.15
C ILE A 84 -28.08 12.80 5.82
N ASP A 85 -28.27 13.33 7.03
CA ASP A 85 -29.49 13.16 7.82
C ASP A 85 -30.70 13.85 7.15
N ALA A 86 -30.47 14.99 6.49
CA ALA A 86 -31.50 15.68 5.71
C ALA A 86 -31.88 14.95 4.40
N HIS A 87 -31.07 13.99 3.93
CA HIS A 87 -31.25 13.29 2.64
C HIS A 87 -31.24 11.75 2.80
N PRO A 88 -32.24 11.15 3.47
CA PRO A 88 -32.23 9.72 3.81
C PRO A 88 -32.24 8.76 2.60
N THR A 89 -32.72 9.23 1.44
CA THR A 89 -32.74 8.50 0.16
C THR A 89 -31.42 8.61 -0.62
N MET A 90 -30.45 9.39 -0.13
CA MET A 90 -29.11 9.43 -0.71
C MET A 90 -28.29 8.24 -0.22
N ALA A 91 -27.52 7.62 -1.11
CA ALA A 91 -26.55 6.60 -0.72
C ALA A 91 -25.26 7.24 -0.18
N VAL A 92 -24.65 6.65 0.84
CA VAL A 92 -23.34 7.07 1.36
C VAL A 92 -22.42 5.87 1.37
N ILE A 93 -21.30 5.98 0.65
CA ILE A 93 -20.33 4.89 0.44
C ILE A 93 -18.97 5.35 0.99
N ASP A 94 -18.56 4.92 2.18
CA ASP A 94 -19.31 4.10 3.16
C ASP A 94 -19.97 4.99 4.23
N PRO A 95 -20.99 4.53 5.00
CA PRO A 95 -21.54 5.33 6.10
C PRO A 95 -20.45 5.77 7.09
N LEU A 96 -20.49 7.03 7.54
CA LEU A 96 -19.44 7.60 8.40
C LEU A 96 -19.26 6.78 9.69
N GLU A 97 -20.36 6.40 10.33
CA GLU A 97 -20.37 5.54 11.52
C GLU A 97 -19.68 4.18 11.31
N ASN A 98 -19.74 3.63 10.09
CA ASN A 98 -19.10 2.38 9.75
C ASN A 98 -17.60 2.57 9.50
N VAL A 99 -17.22 3.67 8.84
CA VAL A 99 -15.81 4.06 8.66
C VAL A 99 -15.14 4.27 10.02
N GLU A 100 -15.85 4.84 11.00
CA GLU A 100 -15.31 5.08 12.33
C GLU A 100 -14.84 3.82 13.08
N LYS A 101 -15.48 2.67 12.84
CA LYS A 101 -15.18 1.38 13.47
C LYS A 101 -13.75 0.88 13.19
N VAL A 102 -13.13 1.37 12.13
CA VAL A 102 -11.83 0.90 11.64
C VAL A 102 -10.75 1.99 11.65
N LEU A 103 -11.02 3.17 12.24
CA LEU A 103 -10.01 4.22 12.39
C LEU A 103 -8.95 3.87 13.44
N GLY A 104 -9.33 3.10 14.46
CA GLY A 104 -8.45 2.64 15.54
C GLY A 104 -8.18 1.15 15.45
N ARG A 105 -6.90 0.75 15.51
CA ARG A 105 -6.50 -0.67 15.40
C ARG A 105 -7.05 -1.52 16.53
N TYR A 106 -7.06 -1.01 17.76
CA TYR A 106 -7.61 -1.76 18.89
C TYR A 106 -9.09 -2.08 18.68
N GLU A 107 -9.89 -1.08 18.31
CA GLU A 107 -11.32 -1.25 18.09
C GLU A 107 -11.60 -2.18 16.91
N GLN A 108 -10.86 -1.99 15.82
CA GLN A 108 -10.90 -2.89 14.68
C GLN A 108 -10.66 -4.34 15.09
N TYR A 109 -9.60 -4.60 15.86
CA TYR A 109 -9.23 -5.94 16.26
C TYR A 109 -10.24 -6.54 17.25
N ARG A 110 -10.78 -5.72 18.14
CA ARG A 110 -11.85 -6.08 19.08
C ARG A 110 -13.10 -6.56 18.35
N ILE A 111 -13.54 -5.84 17.30
CA ILE A 111 -14.70 -6.24 16.50
C ILE A 111 -14.50 -7.63 15.86
N VAL A 112 -13.31 -7.91 15.33
CA VAL A 112 -13.00 -9.24 14.77
C VAL A 112 -13.03 -10.30 15.86
N ASN A 113 -12.36 -10.03 16.99
CA ASN A 113 -12.24 -10.96 18.11
C ASN A 113 -13.58 -11.34 18.75
N GLU A 114 -14.54 -10.42 18.77
CA GLU A 114 -15.89 -10.63 19.33
C GLU A 114 -16.89 -11.21 18.33
N SER A 115 -16.51 -11.36 17.06
CA SER A 115 -17.39 -11.91 16.02
C SER A 115 -17.35 -13.44 15.96
N GLU A 116 -18.36 -14.04 15.33
CA GLU A 116 -18.43 -15.50 15.15
C GLU A 116 -17.31 -16.09 14.28
N ILE A 117 -16.47 -15.24 13.67
CA ILE A 117 -15.41 -15.70 12.77
C ILE A 117 -14.36 -16.54 13.49
N CYS A 118 -14.18 -16.30 14.80
CA CYS A 118 -13.18 -16.95 15.63
C CYS A 118 -13.68 -18.26 16.29
N ASP A 119 -14.97 -18.58 16.15
CA ASP A 119 -15.60 -19.70 16.89
C ASP A 119 -15.08 -21.08 16.45
N GLU A 120 -14.82 -21.27 15.15
CA GLU A 120 -14.29 -22.53 14.61
C GLU A 120 -12.79 -22.71 14.92
N GLY A 121 -12.06 -21.63 15.25
CA GLY A 121 -10.63 -21.64 15.56
C GLY A 121 -9.68 -21.56 14.35
N ASP A 122 -10.17 -21.85 13.14
CA ASP A 122 -9.37 -21.88 11.92
C ASP A 122 -9.08 -20.48 11.33
N ILE A 123 -9.90 -19.48 11.71
CA ILE A 123 -9.71 -18.06 11.41
C ILE A 123 -9.66 -17.35 12.75
N PHE A 124 -8.70 -16.44 12.92
CA PHE A 124 -8.52 -15.74 14.18
C PHE A 124 -7.91 -14.35 13.95
N ILE A 125 -7.91 -13.58 15.02
CA ILE A 125 -7.07 -12.38 15.13
C ILE A 125 -5.97 -12.66 16.15
N PRO A 126 -4.68 -12.40 15.85
CA PRO A 126 -3.61 -12.65 16.82
C PRO A 126 -3.84 -11.83 18.08
N ALA A 127 -3.50 -12.42 19.23
CA ALA A 127 -3.61 -11.78 20.54
C ALA A 127 -3.02 -10.36 20.50
N PHE A 128 -3.76 -9.40 21.05
CA PHE A 128 -3.42 -7.98 20.98
C PHE A 128 -3.81 -7.25 22.25
N VAL A 129 -3.15 -6.12 22.51
CA VAL A 129 -3.51 -5.20 23.60
C VAL A 129 -3.09 -3.77 23.26
N GLU A 130 -3.85 -2.80 23.75
CA GLU A 130 -3.46 -1.39 23.69
C GLU A 130 -2.53 -1.03 24.88
N LEU A 131 -1.41 -0.40 24.56
CA LEU A 131 -0.46 0.14 25.51
C LEU A 131 -0.52 1.67 25.47
N THR A 132 -0.77 2.28 26.63
CA THR A 132 -0.93 3.73 26.80
C THR A 132 0.14 4.35 27.70
N SER A 133 1.08 3.53 28.20
CA SER A 133 2.09 3.89 29.20
C SER A 133 3.49 3.53 28.70
N MET A 134 4.50 4.30 29.11
CA MET A 134 5.91 3.96 28.90
C MET A 134 6.45 2.98 29.96
N ASN A 135 5.65 2.61 30.97
CA ASN A 135 6.09 1.71 32.03
C ASN A 135 6.16 0.25 31.53
N VAL A 136 7.37 -0.28 31.39
CA VAL A 136 7.61 -1.65 30.89
C VAL A 136 6.92 -2.71 31.75
N GLN A 137 6.96 -2.61 33.08
CA GLN A 137 6.36 -3.62 33.96
C GLN A 137 4.83 -3.64 33.88
N GLU A 138 4.21 -2.47 33.77
CA GLU A 138 2.78 -2.31 33.51
C GLU A 138 2.40 -2.95 32.16
N ASN A 139 3.18 -2.64 31.11
CA ASN A 139 2.95 -3.15 29.77
C ASN A 139 3.10 -4.68 29.70
N LEU A 140 4.13 -5.25 30.35
CA LEU A 140 4.30 -6.70 30.47
C LEU A 140 3.11 -7.37 31.16
N THR A 141 2.57 -6.72 32.20
CA THR A 141 1.38 -7.23 32.91
C THR A 141 0.15 -7.23 32.01
N LYS A 142 -0.06 -6.14 31.25
CA LYS A 142 -1.15 -6.02 30.26
C LYS A 142 -1.01 -7.06 29.15
N MET A 143 0.17 -7.19 28.56
CA MET A 143 0.49 -8.17 27.52
C MET A 143 0.22 -9.60 27.99
N LYS A 144 0.73 -9.97 29.18
CA LYS A 144 0.51 -11.29 29.77
C LYS A 144 -0.97 -11.59 29.98
N SER A 145 -1.75 -10.59 30.45
CA SER A 145 -3.19 -10.73 30.66
C SER A 145 -3.96 -10.90 29.35
N ALA A 146 -3.47 -10.29 28.27
CA ALA A 146 -4.05 -10.40 26.94
C ALA A 146 -3.51 -11.58 26.11
N GLY A 147 -2.57 -12.36 26.63
CA GLY A 147 -1.94 -13.48 25.91
C GLY A 147 -0.98 -13.06 24.79
N VAL A 148 -0.44 -11.84 24.85
CA VAL A 148 0.58 -11.35 23.90
C VAL A 148 1.97 -11.76 24.37
N ASP A 149 2.68 -12.53 23.56
CA ASP A 149 4.05 -12.99 23.76
C ASP A 149 4.98 -12.48 22.65
N PHE A 150 6.30 -12.63 22.86
CA PHE A 150 7.32 -12.29 21.89
C PHE A 150 7.51 -13.38 20.82
N PRO A 151 7.89 -13.03 19.58
CA PRO A 151 8.01 -11.66 19.08
C PRO A 151 6.64 -11.04 18.83
N LEU A 152 6.56 -9.73 18.93
CA LEU A 152 5.33 -8.97 18.70
C LEU A 152 5.56 -7.84 17.71
N VAL A 153 4.50 -7.41 17.05
CA VAL A 153 4.48 -6.18 16.24
C VAL A 153 3.78 -5.09 17.01
N CYS A 154 4.44 -3.94 17.12
CA CYS A 154 3.88 -2.71 17.65
C CYS A 154 3.41 -1.82 16.50
N LYS A 155 2.15 -1.38 16.59
CA LYS A 155 1.48 -0.56 15.59
C LYS A 155 0.95 0.71 16.27
N PRO A 156 1.03 1.89 15.64
CA PRO A 156 0.34 3.08 16.13
C PRO A 156 -1.17 2.81 16.32
N THR A 157 -1.79 3.38 17.34
CA THR A 157 -3.22 3.13 17.61
C THR A 157 -4.11 3.58 16.46
N MET A 158 -3.78 4.70 15.83
CA MET A 158 -4.47 5.20 14.65
C MET A 158 -4.03 4.44 13.40
N ALA A 159 -4.99 3.85 12.69
CA ALA A 159 -4.76 3.12 11.45
C ALA A 159 -4.59 4.04 10.22
N HIS A 160 -5.04 5.30 10.33
CA HIS A 160 -5.09 6.27 9.24
C HIS A 160 -4.62 7.68 9.67
N GLY A 161 -4.43 8.58 8.71
CA GLY A 161 -4.30 10.01 8.97
C GLY A 161 -2.90 10.56 9.29
N SER A 162 -1.81 9.80 9.16
CA SER A 162 -0.44 10.38 9.19
C SER A 162 0.63 9.45 8.56
N THR A 163 1.77 9.96 8.11
CA THR A 163 2.96 9.15 7.74
C THR A 163 3.40 8.25 8.90
N ARG A 164 3.12 8.70 10.12
CA ARG A 164 3.41 7.94 11.34
C ARG A 164 2.51 6.73 11.54
N SER A 165 1.32 6.61 10.91
CA SER A 165 0.42 5.45 11.11
C SER A 165 0.97 4.15 10.52
N HIS A 166 2.03 4.26 9.71
CA HIS A 166 2.73 3.16 9.05
C HIS A 166 4.09 2.82 9.66
N GLN A 167 4.58 3.62 10.62
CA GLN A 167 5.82 3.36 11.34
C GLN A 167 5.54 2.30 12.42
N MET A 168 6.06 1.10 12.20
CA MET A 168 5.84 -0.06 13.05
C MET A 168 7.18 -0.59 13.55
N CYS A 169 7.15 -1.44 14.57
CA CYS A 169 8.33 -2.18 14.98
C CYS A 169 8.03 -3.62 15.38
N ILE A 170 9.03 -4.49 15.24
CA ILE A 170 9.03 -5.86 15.76
C ILE A 170 9.88 -5.88 17.02
N ILE A 171 9.31 -6.36 18.12
CA ILE A 171 9.96 -6.46 19.42
C ILE A 171 10.14 -7.93 19.76
N PHE A 172 11.37 -8.30 20.14
CA PHE A 172 11.79 -9.70 20.34
C PHE A 172 11.89 -10.12 21.80
N ASN A 173 11.95 -9.16 22.72
CA ASN A 173 12.20 -9.36 24.15
C ASN A 173 11.72 -8.14 24.97
N GLU A 174 11.80 -8.24 26.29
CA GLU A 174 11.34 -7.20 27.22
C GLU A 174 12.09 -5.87 27.07
N GLU A 175 13.37 -5.88 26.69
CA GLU A 175 14.18 -4.67 26.53
C GLU A 175 13.62 -3.77 25.42
N GLY A 176 13.18 -4.36 24.31
CA GLY A 176 12.59 -3.62 23.20
C GLY A 176 11.26 -2.94 23.51
N LEU A 177 10.61 -3.23 24.66
CA LEU A 177 9.45 -2.44 25.10
C LEU A 177 9.80 -1.00 25.47
N ASN A 178 11.09 -0.66 25.65
CA ASN A 178 11.51 0.73 25.82
C ASN A 178 11.42 1.55 24.52
N ASP A 179 11.30 0.89 23.37
CA ASP A 179 11.31 1.51 22.05
C ASP A 179 9.91 1.89 21.53
N ILE A 180 8.85 1.54 22.27
CA ILE A 180 7.48 1.84 21.83
C ILE A 180 7.16 3.33 21.96
N THR A 181 6.17 3.78 21.18
CA THR A 181 5.59 5.13 21.31
C THR A 181 4.09 5.02 21.57
N PRO A 182 3.65 4.99 22.84
CA PRO A 182 2.25 4.97 23.22
C PRO A 182 1.53 6.28 22.83
N PRO A 183 0.22 6.24 22.54
CA PRO A 183 -0.62 5.04 22.53
C PRO A 183 -0.35 4.17 21.30
N CYS A 184 -0.14 2.88 21.51
CA CYS A 184 0.08 1.89 20.46
C CYS A 184 -0.68 0.59 20.75
N VAL A 185 -0.89 -0.21 19.70
CA VAL A 185 -1.39 -1.57 19.80
C VAL A 185 -0.24 -2.52 19.56
N VAL A 186 0.01 -3.41 20.52
CA VAL A 186 0.92 -4.53 20.33
C VAL A 186 0.11 -5.77 19.99
N GLN A 187 0.59 -6.55 19.04
CA GLN A 187 -0.05 -7.76 18.56
C GLN A 187 1.00 -8.86 18.40
N LYS A 188 0.67 -10.07 18.83
CA LYS A 188 1.53 -11.25 18.66
C LYS A 188 1.92 -11.41 17.20
N PHE A 189 3.20 -11.61 16.92
CA PHE A 189 3.67 -11.88 15.57
C PHE A 189 3.36 -13.34 15.19
N ILE A 190 2.84 -13.53 13.98
CA ILE A 190 2.54 -14.85 13.41
C ILE A 190 3.56 -15.12 12.31
N ASN A 191 4.26 -16.24 12.36
CA ASN A 191 5.12 -16.66 11.26
C ASN A 191 4.26 -17.18 10.10
N HIS A 192 4.48 -16.62 8.91
CA HIS A 192 3.60 -16.82 7.75
C HIS A 192 4.36 -16.87 6.42
N ASN A 193 5.63 -17.24 6.48
CA ASN A 193 6.48 -17.46 5.31
C ASN A 193 6.55 -16.26 4.34
N ALA A 194 6.55 -15.03 4.86
CA ALA A 194 6.68 -13.80 4.09
C ALA A 194 5.58 -13.57 3.02
N VAL A 195 4.41 -14.20 3.14
CA VAL A 195 3.28 -14.01 2.21
C VAL A 195 2.09 -13.39 2.92
N LEU A 196 1.64 -12.25 2.40
CA LEU A 196 0.41 -11.57 2.81
C LEU A 196 -0.67 -11.76 1.74
N TYR A 197 -1.89 -12.12 2.16
CA TYR A 197 -3.07 -12.14 1.33
C TYR A 197 -3.93 -10.90 1.59
N LYS A 198 -4.02 -10.01 0.60
CA LYS A 198 -4.89 -8.84 0.63
C LYS A 198 -6.23 -9.17 -0.02
N LEU A 199 -7.30 -9.07 0.75
CA LEU A 199 -8.67 -9.18 0.28
C LEU A 199 -9.16 -7.77 -0.04
N PHE A 200 -9.35 -7.45 -1.30
CA PHE A 200 -9.87 -6.16 -1.74
C PHE A 200 -11.34 -6.28 -2.10
N ILE A 201 -12.20 -5.60 -1.34
CA ILE A 201 -13.65 -5.72 -1.40
C ILE A 201 -14.26 -4.45 -1.98
N ILE A 202 -15.17 -4.63 -2.94
CA ILE A 202 -15.95 -3.57 -3.58
C ILE A 202 -17.39 -4.07 -3.63
N GLY A 203 -18.21 -3.64 -2.67
CA GLY A 203 -19.55 -4.16 -2.48
C GLY A 203 -19.55 -5.65 -2.14
N GLN A 204 -20.26 -6.45 -2.94
CA GLN A 204 -20.29 -7.91 -2.79
C GLN A 204 -19.09 -8.60 -3.42
N GLU A 205 -18.29 -7.88 -4.19
CA GLU A 205 -17.27 -8.46 -5.02
C GLU A 205 -15.90 -8.26 -4.38
N TYR A 206 -15.06 -9.29 -4.44
CA TYR A 206 -13.72 -9.17 -3.88
C TYR A 206 -12.66 -9.93 -4.66
N PHE A 207 -11.42 -9.54 -4.43
CA PHE A 207 -10.22 -10.12 -5.01
C PHE A 207 -9.26 -10.55 -3.92
N VAL A 208 -8.46 -11.57 -4.19
CA VAL A 208 -7.34 -11.96 -3.33
C VAL A 208 -6.04 -11.69 -4.08
N ILE A 209 -5.15 -10.94 -3.44
CA ILE A 209 -3.85 -10.56 -3.98
C ILE A 209 -2.76 -10.97 -3.01
N GLU A 210 -1.75 -11.67 -3.50
CA GLU A 210 -0.54 -11.95 -2.74
C GLU A 210 0.38 -10.74 -2.72
N ARG A 211 0.99 -10.46 -1.58
CA ARG A 211 2.02 -9.43 -1.40
C ARG A 211 3.21 -10.00 -0.62
N PRO A 212 4.42 -9.46 -0.84
CA PRO A 212 5.51 -9.64 0.10
C PRO A 212 5.08 -9.24 1.51
N SER A 213 5.60 -9.95 2.50
CA SER A 213 5.33 -9.71 3.91
C SER A 213 6.59 -9.97 4.73
N LEU A 214 6.51 -9.71 6.02
CA LEU A 214 7.61 -9.97 6.94
C LEU A 214 7.97 -11.46 6.96
N LYS A 215 9.28 -11.75 6.91
CA LYS A 215 9.83 -13.08 7.10
C LYS A 215 9.52 -13.62 8.49
N ASN A 216 9.86 -14.89 8.70
CA ASN A 216 9.65 -15.52 9.99
C ASN A 216 10.63 -14.99 11.04
N PHE A 217 10.15 -14.89 12.26
CA PHE A 217 10.90 -14.43 13.41
C PHE A 217 10.62 -15.33 14.63
N SER A 218 11.59 -15.43 15.51
CA SER A 218 11.46 -16.08 16.82
C SER A 218 11.89 -15.12 17.91
N ALA A 219 11.36 -15.28 19.12
CA ALA A 219 11.84 -14.53 20.27
C ALA A 219 13.34 -14.81 20.50
N CYS A 220 14.12 -13.76 20.70
CA CYS A 220 15.57 -13.82 20.87
C CYS A 220 16.09 -12.50 21.45
N ASP A 221 17.39 -12.44 21.72
CA ASP A 221 18.07 -11.24 22.26
C ASP A 221 18.36 -10.18 21.16
N GLN A 222 17.67 -10.25 20.03
CA GLN A 222 17.81 -9.28 18.95
C GLN A 222 17.17 -7.93 19.35
N LYS A 223 17.76 -6.85 18.84
CA LYS A 223 17.19 -5.50 18.99
C LYS A 223 15.90 -5.34 18.20
N THR A 224 15.09 -4.38 18.63
CA THR A 224 13.88 -3.94 17.92
C THR A 224 14.18 -3.62 16.46
N ILE A 225 13.34 -4.13 15.55
CA ILE A 225 13.37 -3.77 14.12
C ILE A 225 12.30 -2.70 13.89
N PHE A 226 12.69 -1.54 13.36
CA PHE A 226 11.76 -0.49 12.93
C PHE A 226 11.59 -0.55 11.42
N PHE A 227 10.36 -0.37 10.95
CA PHE A 227 10.05 -0.39 9.52
C PHE A 227 8.82 0.45 9.20
N ASP A 228 8.71 0.88 7.94
CA ASP A 228 7.47 1.42 7.39
C ASP A 228 6.72 0.29 6.67
N SER A 229 5.47 0.03 7.08
CA SER A 229 4.62 -0.99 6.45
C SER A 229 4.45 -0.81 4.92
N ASN A 230 4.57 0.42 4.41
CA ASN A 230 4.52 0.72 2.98
C ASN A 230 5.75 0.25 2.22
N GLU A 231 6.86 -0.05 2.89
CA GLU A 231 8.08 -0.58 2.28
C GLU A 231 8.08 -2.12 2.27
N ILE A 232 7.24 -2.75 3.09
CA ILE A 232 7.19 -4.21 3.24
C ILE A 232 6.20 -4.87 2.27
N SER A 233 4.96 -4.35 2.15
CA SER A 233 3.86 -5.09 1.49
C SER A 233 3.33 -4.47 0.19
N LYS A 234 4.20 -3.78 -0.56
CA LYS A 234 3.89 -3.32 -1.93
C LYS A 234 4.27 -4.37 -2.98
N PRO A 235 3.72 -4.33 -4.21
CA PRO A 235 3.89 -5.39 -5.22
C PRO A 235 5.36 -5.67 -5.62
N ASN A 236 6.27 -4.73 -5.36
CA ASN A 236 7.69 -4.82 -5.70
C ASN A 236 8.59 -4.62 -4.47
N SER A 237 8.04 -4.78 -3.27
CA SER A 237 8.82 -4.68 -2.03
C SER A 237 9.80 -5.84 -1.94
N VAL A 238 11.09 -5.53 -1.91
CA VAL A 238 12.16 -6.50 -1.71
C VAL A 238 13.13 -5.92 -0.68
N SER A 239 13.29 -6.61 0.44
CA SER A 239 14.21 -6.26 1.52
C SER A 239 14.64 -7.52 2.27
N GLU A 240 15.66 -7.41 3.12
CA GLU A 240 16.05 -8.49 4.04
C GLU A 240 14.92 -8.90 5.00
N LEU A 241 13.92 -8.03 5.20
CA LEU A 241 12.75 -8.30 6.03
C LEU A 241 11.66 -9.09 5.30
N THR A 242 11.72 -9.21 3.97
CA THR A 242 10.72 -9.91 3.15
C THR A 242 11.25 -11.18 2.49
N SER A 243 12.55 -11.43 2.59
CA SER A 243 13.19 -12.65 2.09
C SER A 243 13.28 -13.68 3.21
N LEU A 244 12.83 -14.91 2.95
CA LEU A 244 13.02 -16.02 3.88
C LEU A 244 14.50 -16.37 4.02
N ASP A 245 14.89 -16.85 5.20
CA ASP A 245 16.26 -17.30 5.44
C ASP A 245 16.52 -18.62 4.69
N ASP A 246 17.76 -18.85 4.24
CA ASP A 246 18.16 -20.00 3.39
C ASP A 246 17.75 -21.39 3.94
N ASN A 247 17.60 -21.50 5.26
CA ASN A 247 17.27 -22.74 5.96
C ASN A 247 15.75 -22.98 6.05
N GLU A 248 14.93 -21.99 5.71
CA GLU A 248 13.49 -22.11 5.71
C GLU A 248 13.04 -22.62 4.33
N SER A 249 12.61 -23.89 4.26
CA SER A 249 12.07 -24.38 3.02
C SER A 249 10.73 -23.71 2.75
N TYR A 250 10.67 -23.00 1.63
CA TYR A 250 9.40 -22.55 1.08
C TYR A 250 8.60 -23.80 0.68
N THR A 251 7.63 -24.16 1.50
CA THR A 251 6.51 -24.96 1.00
C THR A 251 5.63 -23.97 0.25
N PRO A 252 5.33 -24.18 -1.05
CA PRO A 252 4.39 -23.34 -1.77
C PRO A 252 3.13 -23.27 -0.95
N THR A 253 2.82 -22.09 -0.41
CA THR A 253 1.59 -21.87 0.32
C THR A 253 0.48 -22.28 -0.62
N VAL A 254 -0.27 -23.31 -0.23
CA VAL A 254 -1.48 -23.69 -0.98
C VAL A 254 -2.33 -22.43 -1.01
N TRP A 255 -2.77 -22.04 -2.21
CA TRP A 255 -3.61 -20.87 -2.36
C TRP A 255 -4.77 -20.91 -1.36
N PRO A 256 -5.09 -19.79 -0.68
CA PRO A 256 -6.11 -19.74 0.35
C PRO A 256 -7.42 -20.43 -0.04
N GLU A 257 -8.00 -21.14 0.91
CA GLU A 257 -9.30 -21.76 0.74
C GLU A 257 -10.38 -20.69 0.54
N GLN A 258 -11.01 -20.71 -0.63
CA GLN A 258 -12.07 -19.75 -0.97
C GLN A 258 -13.17 -19.72 0.09
N LYS A 259 -13.58 -20.88 0.63
CA LYS A 259 -14.62 -20.95 1.68
C LYS A 259 -14.26 -20.14 2.93
N LYS A 260 -12.98 -20.16 3.34
CA LYS A 260 -12.50 -19.38 4.50
C LYS A 260 -12.46 -17.89 4.15
N MET A 261 -12.04 -17.53 2.93
CA MET A 261 -12.05 -16.15 2.46
C MET A 261 -13.47 -15.57 2.33
N ASP A 262 -14.40 -16.31 1.74
CA ASP A 262 -15.82 -15.95 1.70
C ASP A 262 -16.37 -15.76 3.13
N ASN A 263 -15.99 -16.63 4.07
CA ASN A 263 -16.39 -16.47 5.46
C ASN A 263 -15.86 -15.17 6.08
N ILE A 264 -14.58 -14.85 5.86
CA ILE A 264 -13.94 -13.61 6.32
C ILE A 264 -14.69 -12.39 5.79
N VAL A 265 -14.87 -12.29 4.47
CA VAL A 265 -15.53 -11.14 3.85
C VAL A 265 -16.97 -11.01 4.34
N ARG A 266 -17.72 -12.12 4.40
CA ARG A 266 -19.12 -12.13 4.83
C ARG A 266 -19.30 -11.69 6.27
N VAL A 267 -18.53 -12.26 7.21
CA VAL A 267 -18.67 -11.94 8.63
C VAL A 267 -18.20 -10.51 8.89
N LEU A 268 -17.06 -10.09 8.34
CA LEU A 268 -16.58 -8.73 8.57
C LEU A 268 -17.49 -7.67 7.93
N HIS A 269 -18.09 -7.94 6.77
CA HIS A 269 -19.12 -7.04 6.23
C HIS A 269 -20.31 -6.90 7.18
N LYS A 270 -20.79 -7.99 7.81
CA LYS A 270 -21.90 -7.94 8.77
C LYS A 270 -21.62 -7.00 9.96
N TYR A 271 -20.40 -6.97 10.48
CA TYR A 271 -20.06 -6.14 11.65
C TYR A 271 -19.62 -4.72 11.28
N LEU A 272 -18.86 -4.59 10.19
CA LEU A 272 -18.30 -3.31 9.77
C LEU A 272 -19.27 -2.51 8.89
N GLY A 273 -20.03 -3.17 8.01
CA GLY A 273 -20.93 -2.53 7.06
C GLY A 273 -20.20 -1.66 6.04
N LEU A 274 -19.00 -2.06 5.63
CA LEU A 274 -18.14 -1.34 4.68
C LEU A 274 -18.16 -2.06 3.33
N ASP A 275 -18.50 -1.34 2.27
CA ASP A 275 -18.45 -1.84 0.90
C ASP A 275 -17.07 -1.63 0.26
N LEU A 276 -16.28 -0.66 0.73
CA LEU A 276 -14.92 -0.39 0.23
C LEU A 276 -13.89 -0.72 1.31
N LEU A 277 -13.45 -1.98 1.36
CA LEU A 277 -12.58 -2.50 2.43
C LEU A 277 -11.41 -3.30 1.87
N GLY A 278 -10.23 -3.13 2.48
CA GLY A 278 -9.10 -4.05 2.36
C GLY A 278 -8.93 -4.83 3.64
N ILE A 279 -8.75 -6.15 3.58
CA ILE A 279 -8.44 -7.00 4.74
C ILE A 279 -7.11 -7.70 4.48
N ASP A 280 -6.19 -7.59 5.43
CA ASP A 280 -4.88 -8.19 5.37
C ASP A 280 -4.90 -9.49 6.19
N VAL A 281 -4.65 -10.61 5.51
CA VAL A 281 -4.70 -11.96 6.06
C VAL A 281 -3.36 -12.66 5.85
N VAL A 282 -2.83 -13.29 6.88
CA VAL A 282 -1.65 -14.17 6.78
C VAL A 282 -2.02 -15.57 7.22
N ILE A 283 -1.30 -16.58 6.73
CA ILE A 283 -1.55 -17.99 7.09
C ILE A 283 -0.42 -18.43 8.01
N ASP A 284 -0.77 -18.82 9.24
CA ASP A 284 0.19 -19.34 10.22
C ASP A 284 0.87 -20.60 9.66
N ASN A 285 2.20 -20.54 9.51
CA ASN A 285 2.98 -21.62 8.91
C ASN A 285 3.06 -22.89 9.79
N ARG A 286 2.60 -22.84 11.04
CA ARG A 286 2.54 -23.99 11.94
C ARG A 286 1.19 -24.68 11.95
N THR A 287 0.11 -23.89 11.93
CA THR A 287 -1.26 -24.40 12.10
C THR A 287 -2.04 -24.45 10.79
N GLY A 288 -1.67 -23.63 9.81
CA GLY A 288 -2.45 -23.41 8.59
C GLY A 288 -3.67 -22.50 8.82
N HIS A 289 -3.82 -21.91 10.01
CA HIS A 289 -4.95 -21.06 10.34
C HIS A 289 -4.76 -19.63 9.80
N TYR A 290 -5.87 -18.95 9.54
CA TYR A 290 -5.91 -17.64 8.91
C TYR A 290 -5.94 -16.54 9.97
N ALA A 291 -4.86 -15.75 10.04
CA ALA A 291 -4.76 -14.61 10.94
C ALA A 291 -5.13 -13.32 10.19
N ILE A 292 -6.18 -12.63 10.67
CA ILE A 292 -6.52 -11.27 10.22
C ILE A 292 -5.62 -10.29 10.98
N ILE A 293 -4.81 -9.49 10.27
CA ILE A 293 -3.78 -8.64 10.89
C ILE A 293 -3.98 -7.14 10.70
N ASP A 294 -4.79 -6.72 9.72
CA ASP A 294 -5.09 -5.31 9.47
C ASP A 294 -6.33 -5.18 8.60
N MET A 295 -7.07 -4.07 8.69
CA MET A 295 -8.09 -3.71 7.69
C MET A 295 -8.03 -2.22 7.36
N ASN A 296 -8.35 -1.87 6.12
CA ASN A 296 -8.13 -0.54 5.57
C ASN A 296 -9.37 -0.06 4.81
N VAL A 297 -9.89 1.13 5.16
CA VAL A 297 -11.00 1.74 4.40
C VAL A 297 -10.52 2.27 3.06
N PHE A 298 -11.28 1.95 2.03
CA PHE A 298 -11.10 2.38 0.65
C PHE A 298 -9.61 2.39 0.26
N PRO A 299 -8.98 1.19 0.21
CA PRO A 299 -7.58 1.02 -0.16
C PRO A 299 -7.29 1.44 -1.62
N GLY A 300 -6.11 1.10 -2.11
CA GLY A 300 -5.62 1.55 -3.41
C GLY A 300 -6.26 0.89 -4.62
N TYR A 301 -6.64 -0.40 -4.52
CA TYR A 301 -7.20 -1.21 -5.61
C TYR A 301 -6.41 -1.18 -6.94
N TYR A 302 -5.09 -0.89 -6.90
CA TYR A 302 -4.30 -0.63 -8.11
C TYR A 302 -4.23 -1.81 -9.08
N GLU A 303 -4.36 -3.02 -8.57
CA GLU A 303 -4.27 -4.26 -9.34
C GLU A 303 -5.63 -4.75 -9.86
N ALA A 304 -6.73 -4.10 -9.46
CA ALA A 304 -8.07 -4.47 -9.93
C ALA A 304 -8.35 -3.80 -11.29
N ASP A 305 -8.07 -4.50 -12.38
CA ASP A 305 -8.22 -4.00 -13.76
C ASP A 305 -9.64 -3.47 -14.08
N ASN A 306 -10.67 -3.99 -13.42
CA ASN A 306 -12.07 -3.59 -13.58
C ASN A 306 -12.57 -2.66 -12.45
N PHE A 307 -11.68 -2.05 -11.67
CA PHE A 307 -12.02 -1.21 -10.50
C PHE A 307 -13.07 -0.15 -10.82
N TYR A 308 -12.92 0.62 -11.91
CA TYR A 308 -13.84 1.70 -12.25
C TYR A 308 -15.27 1.20 -12.51
N HIS A 309 -15.39 0.05 -13.17
CA HIS A 309 -16.68 -0.58 -13.44
C HIS A 309 -17.30 -1.12 -12.15
N LEU A 310 -16.52 -1.74 -11.28
CA LEU A 310 -17.01 -2.25 -10.00
C LEU A 310 -17.47 -1.13 -9.07
N LEU A 311 -16.69 -0.05 -8.93
CA LEU A 311 -17.08 1.11 -8.15
C LEU A 311 -18.35 1.75 -8.72
N THR A 312 -18.44 1.91 -10.04
CA THR A 312 -19.63 2.47 -10.71
C THR A 312 -20.87 1.60 -10.47
N ASN A 313 -20.73 0.27 -10.56
CA ASN A 313 -21.82 -0.67 -10.30
C ASN A 313 -22.25 -0.64 -8.82
N LEU A 314 -21.31 -0.59 -7.89
CA LEU A 314 -21.59 -0.41 -6.46
C LEU A 314 -22.44 0.84 -6.22
N VAL A 315 -22.03 1.98 -6.78
CA VAL A 315 -22.76 3.25 -6.66
C VAL A 315 -24.17 3.14 -7.22
N LEU A 316 -24.33 2.60 -8.44
CA LEU A 316 -25.63 2.40 -9.06
C LEU A 316 -26.54 1.50 -8.22
N ASN A 317 -25.99 0.40 -7.70
CA ASN A 317 -26.72 -0.52 -6.86
C ASN A 317 -27.19 0.19 -5.59
N LYS A 318 -26.31 0.88 -4.87
CA LYS A 318 -26.67 1.58 -3.61
C LYS A 318 -27.71 2.68 -3.84
N ILE A 319 -27.63 3.42 -4.95
CA ILE A 319 -28.68 4.38 -5.36
C ILE A 319 -30.00 3.63 -5.56
N HIS A 320 -30.01 2.55 -6.35
CA HIS A 320 -31.22 1.79 -6.62
C HIS A 320 -31.85 1.19 -5.34
N TRP A 321 -31.03 0.69 -4.42
CA TRP A 321 -31.46 0.19 -3.11
C TRP A 321 -32.16 1.29 -2.30
N LYS A 322 -31.56 2.48 -2.23
CA LYS A 322 -32.16 3.62 -1.52
C LYS A 322 -33.46 4.12 -2.17
N GLU A 323 -33.54 4.13 -3.50
CA GLU A 323 -34.73 4.56 -4.24
C GLU A 323 -35.87 3.54 -4.17
N SER A 324 -35.56 2.25 -4.20
CA SER A 324 -36.55 1.18 -4.22
C SER A 324 -37.13 0.86 -2.84
N GLY A 325 -36.44 1.24 -1.75
CA GLY A 325 -36.82 0.91 -0.38
C GLY A 325 -36.84 -0.60 -0.11
N MET A 326 -36.16 -1.40 -0.95
CA MET A 326 -36.10 -2.85 -0.79
C MET A 326 -35.26 -3.22 0.44
N VAL A 327 -35.64 -4.33 1.08
CA VAL A 327 -34.86 -4.92 2.16
C VAL A 327 -33.58 -5.49 1.56
N GLU A 328 -32.42 -5.05 2.07
CA GLU A 328 -31.12 -5.52 1.59
C GLU A 328 -31.03 -7.04 1.75
N GLU A 329 -30.80 -7.73 0.65
CA GLU A 329 -30.59 -9.19 0.65
C GLU A 329 -29.37 -9.55 1.50
N PRO A 330 -29.32 -10.76 2.10
CA PRO A 330 -28.16 -11.19 2.86
C PRO A 330 -26.88 -11.03 2.02
N TYR A 331 -25.88 -10.36 2.61
CA TYR A 331 -24.60 -10.14 1.95
C TYR A 331 -23.95 -11.47 1.55
N LYS A 332 -23.67 -11.61 0.26
CA LYS A 332 -23.04 -12.80 -0.33
C LYS A 332 -21.77 -12.37 -1.06
N PRO A 333 -20.59 -12.67 -0.50
CA PRO A 333 -19.34 -12.33 -1.17
C PRO A 333 -19.21 -13.14 -2.45
N LYS A 334 -18.61 -12.51 -3.46
CA LYS A 334 -18.30 -13.09 -4.75
C LYS A 334 -16.84 -12.80 -5.06
N LEU A 335 -16.03 -13.84 -4.97
CA LEU A 335 -14.67 -13.82 -5.47
C LEU A 335 -14.71 -13.63 -7.00
N ILE A 336 -14.18 -12.51 -7.51
CA ILE A 336 -14.13 -12.24 -8.95
C ILE A 336 -12.85 -12.80 -9.56
N ASP A 337 -11.71 -12.65 -8.88
CA ASP A 337 -10.43 -13.05 -9.43
C ASP A 337 -9.37 -13.27 -8.34
N HIS A 338 -8.36 -14.06 -8.70
CA HIS A 338 -7.11 -14.22 -7.99
C HIS A 338 -6.06 -13.38 -8.74
N LEU A 339 -6.04 -12.07 -8.46
CA LEU A 339 -5.19 -11.10 -9.15
C LEU A 339 -3.74 -11.19 -8.67
N SER A 340 -3.07 -12.32 -8.89
CA SER A 340 -1.61 -12.44 -8.68
C SER A 340 -1.02 -13.64 -9.42
N THR A 341 0.15 -13.41 -10.02
CA THR A 341 1.16 -14.47 -10.15
C THR A 341 1.74 -14.69 -8.75
N PRO A 342 2.00 -15.93 -8.29
CA PRO A 342 2.53 -16.17 -6.93
C PRO A 342 3.73 -15.27 -6.64
N VAL A 343 3.75 -14.58 -5.49
CA VAL A 343 4.80 -13.59 -5.11
C VAL A 343 6.20 -14.18 -5.22
N LEU A 344 6.32 -15.50 -5.04
CA LEU A 344 7.59 -16.22 -5.04
C LEU A 344 7.89 -17.00 -6.33
N LYS A 345 7.40 -16.55 -7.49
CA LYS A 345 8.02 -16.92 -8.79
C LYS A 345 9.33 -16.19 -9.07
N MET A 346 9.87 -15.42 -8.12
CA MET A 346 11.19 -14.79 -8.24
C MET A 346 12.34 -15.74 -7.85
N GLU A 347 12.43 -16.95 -8.42
CA GLU A 347 13.70 -17.70 -8.32
C GLU A 347 14.01 -18.71 -9.44
N GLU A 348 13.18 -18.86 -10.48
CA GLU A 348 13.54 -19.72 -11.62
C GLU A 348 14.07 -18.97 -12.85
N SER A 349 13.92 -17.64 -12.93
CA SER A 349 14.35 -16.86 -14.10
C SER A 349 15.73 -16.21 -13.99
N ASN A 350 16.39 -16.21 -12.82
CA ASN A 350 17.74 -15.65 -12.65
C ASN A 350 18.89 -16.69 -12.58
N LYS A 351 18.59 -17.99 -12.70
CA LYS A 351 19.62 -19.04 -12.90
C LYS A 351 19.98 -19.31 -14.37
N LYS A 352 19.53 -18.47 -15.31
CA LYS A 352 19.91 -18.51 -16.74
C LYS A 352 20.64 -17.25 -17.23
N SER A 353 21.39 -16.57 -16.36
CA SER A 353 22.25 -15.43 -16.75
C SER A 353 23.70 -15.56 -16.27
N THR A 354 24.17 -16.77 -15.96
CA THR A 354 25.61 -17.04 -15.74
C THR A 354 26.34 -17.55 -17.00
N ASP A 355 25.67 -17.64 -18.15
CA ASP A 355 26.28 -18.08 -19.42
C ASP A 355 26.73 -16.94 -20.36
N VAL A 356 26.77 -15.68 -19.89
CA VAL A 356 27.30 -14.55 -20.69
C VAL A 356 28.70 -14.11 -20.25
N PHE A 357 29.28 -14.72 -19.22
CA PHE A 357 30.65 -14.41 -18.74
C PHE A 357 31.75 -15.37 -19.23
N ASN A 358 31.50 -16.16 -20.29
CA ASN A 358 32.50 -17.02 -20.92
C ASN A 358 32.74 -16.77 -22.43
N PHE A 359 32.25 -15.66 -23.00
CA PHE A 359 32.39 -15.41 -24.45
C PHE A 359 33.61 -14.53 -24.85
N TRP A 360 34.55 -14.25 -23.95
CA TRP A 360 35.76 -13.46 -24.26
C TRP A 360 37.04 -14.09 -23.67
N LYS A 361 37.26 -15.40 -23.89
CA LYS A 361 38.55 -16.05 -23.60
C LYS A 361 39.27 -16.69 -24.79
N ASP A 362 38.74 -16.62 -26.01
CA ASP A 362 39.40 -17.21 -27.18
C ASP A 362 39.46 -16.27 -28.39
N VAL A 363 40.29 -15.23 -28.30
CA VAL A 363 40.97 -14.66 -29.49
C VAL A 363 42.39 -14.24 -29.10
N LYS A 364 43.37 -15.10 -29.41
CA LYS A 364 44.81 -14.79 -29.34
C LYS A 364 45.22 -13.86 -30.49
N PRO A 365 46.09 -12.86 -30.26
CA PRO A 365 46.95 -12.31 -31.30
C PRO A 365 48.24 -13.14 -31.44
N LYS A 366 48.65 -13.34 -32.70
CA LYS A 366 49.81 -14.10 -33.17
C LYS A 366 51.16 -13.58 -32.66
N ILE A 367 52.10 -14.49 -32.41
CA ILE A 367 53.54 -14.27 -32.25
C ILE A 367 54.24 -14.57 -33.59
N MET A 368 55.16 -13.69 -34.01
CA MET A 368 56.38 -13.89 -34.82
C MET A 368 57.24 -12.63 -34.59
N ASP A 369 58.56 -12.59 -34.39
CA ASP A 369 59.71 -13.51 -34.28
C ASP A 369 60.88 -12.64 -33.69
N PRO A 370 61.90 -13.17 -32.99
CA PRO A 370 62.91 -12.38 -32.27
C PRO A 370 64.21 -12.21 -33.06
N HIS A 371 64.88 -11.05 -33.01
CA HIS A 371 66.34 -10.94 -33.20
C HIS A 371 66.88 -9.56 -32.77
N ALA A 372 68.13 -9.60 -32.28
CA ALA A 372 69.11 -8.50 -32.14
C ALA A 372 68.87 -7.50 -30.98
N THR A 373 69.43 -7.76 -29.79
CA THR A 373 70.79 -7.39 -29.32
C THR A 373 70.89 -5.98 -28.75
N ASP A 374 71.57 -5.96 -27.62
CA ASP A 374 72.27 -4.86 -26.97
C ASP A 374 71.54 -4.09 -25.87
N SER A 375 72.15 -3.76 -24.73
CA SER A 375 73.32 -4.24 -23.98
C SER A 375 73.35 -3.29 -22.74
N ILE A 376 74.00 -3.69 -21.64
CA ILE A 376 74.49 -2.82 -20.53
C ILE A 376 73.50 -2.49 -19.38
N HIS A 377 73.54 -3.36 -18.37
CA HIS A 377 73.56 -3.09 -16.92
C HIS A 377 74.66 -2.06 -16.52
N PRO A 378 74.78 -1.50 -15.27
CA PRO A 378 74.00 -1.75 -14.04
C PRO A 378 73.88 -0.57 -13.00
N VAL A 379 73.25 -0.89 -11.85
CA VAL A 379 73.74 -0.64 -10.46
C VAL A 379 73.63 0.74 -9.77
N LYS A 380 73.03 0.68 -8.55
CA LYS A 380 73.22 1.49 -7.30
C LYS A 380 73.01 3.02 -7.43
N GLN A 381 72.59 3.80 -6.43
CA GLN A 381 72.72 3.70 -4.98
C GLN A 381 71.76 4.70 -4.30
N THR A 382 71.49 4.46 -3.02
CA THR A 382 70.84 5.33 -2.01
C THR A 382 71.43 6.76 -1.91
N LEU A 383 70.61 7.78 -1.58
CA LEU A 383 70.79 8.70 -0.42
C LEU A 383 69.76 9.85 -0.38
N ASN A 384 69.50 10.30 0.85
CA ASN A 384 68.48 11.26 1.31
C ASN A 384 68.86 12.75 1.16
N VAL A 385 67.83 13.60 1.40
CA VAL A 385 67.79 14.96 1.97
C VAL A 385 67.94 16.15 1.00
N SER A 386 66.87 16.95 0.85
CA SER A 386 66.80 18.42 1.10
C SER A 386 65.50 19.05 0.56
N ASP A 387 64.76 19.78 1.42
CA ASP A 387 63.65 20.69 1.05
C ASP A 387 64.18 22.10 0.63
N PRO A 388 63.32 23.09 0.27
CA PRO A 388 62.66 23.37 -1.02
C PRO A 388 63.12 24.75 -1.61
N PRO A 389 62.61 25.27 -2.75
CA PRO A 389 61.38 26.09 -2.74
C PRO A 389 60.56 26.20 -4.07
N GLU A 390 59.33 26.70 -3.91
CA GLU A 390 58.54 27.51 -4.88
C GLU A 390 58.10 26.95 -6.25
N ALA A 391 56.92 26.32 -6.27
CA ALA A 391 55.94 26.45 -7.36
C ALA A 391 54.55 25.91 -6.94
N VAL A 392 53.90 26.57 -5.98
CA VAL A 392 52.46 26.36 -5.69
C VAL A 392 51.79 27.72 -5.59
N GLN A 393 51.45 28.30 -6.73
CA GLN A 393 50.55 29.46 -6.80
C GLN A 393 49.84 29.49 -8.15
N CYS A 394 48.98 28.51 -8.39
CA CYS A 394 47.81 28.62 -9.28
C CYS A 394 47.01 27.32 -9.15
N ILE A 395 45.68 27.39 -9.19
CA ILE A 395 44.70 26.30 -8.92
C ILE A 395 44.25 26.21 -7.44
N ALA A 396 44.10 27.36 -6.77
CA ALA A 396 43.25 27.47 -5.58
C ALA A 396 42.18 28.60 -5.67
N ASP A 397 42.13 29.36 -6.78
CA ASP A 397 41.22 30.51 -6.94
C ASP A 397 40.07 30.27 -7.96
N LYS A 398 39.81 29.01 -8.31
CA LYS A 398 38.68 28.64 -9.22
C LYS A 398 37.59 27.79 -8.56
N HIS A 399 37.64 27.59 -7.25
CA HIS A 399 36.63 26.81 -6.52
C HIS A 399 35.91 27.58 -5.41
N LEU A 400 36.29 28.84 -5.15
CA LEU A 400 35.65 29.65 -4.12
C LEU A 400 34.65 30.70 -4.68
N HIS A 401 34.66 30.94 -5.99
CA HIS A 401 33.73 31.89 -6.62
C HIS A 401 32.42 31.25 -7.12
N ASP A 402 32.42 29.94 -7.37
CA ASP A 402 31.21 29.21 -7.79
C ASP A 402 30.30 28.85 -6.61
N VAL A 403 30.87 28.70 -5.40
CA VAL A 403 30.10 28.36 -4.18
C VAL A 403 29.35 29.58 -3.61
N GLN A 404 29.83 30.80 -3.85
CA GLN A 404 29.18 32.02 -3.32
C GLN A 404 28.02 32.53 -4.19
N ASN A 405 27.97 32.19 -5.48
CA ASN A 405 26.86 32.57 -6.36
C ASN A 405 25.65 31.63 -6.26
N GLU A 406 25.82 30.36 -5.89
CA GLU A 406 24.70 29.45 -5.63
C GLU A 406 23.94 29.78 -4.34
N MET A 407 24.63 30.32 -3.31
CA MET A 407 23.97 30.73 -2.06
C MET A 407 23.09 31.98 -2.21
N LEU A 408 23.40 32.88 -3.15
CA LEU A 408 22.63 34.11 -3.35
C LEU A 408 21.35 33.92 -4.19
N LEU A 409 21.28 32.85 -4.99
CA LEU A 409 20.10 32.49 -5.76
C LEU A 409 19.03 31.80 -4.89
N PHE A 410 19.46 31.08 -3.85
CA PHE A 410 18.59 30.41 -2.89
C PHE A 410 17.86 31.36 -1.92
N GLN A 411 18.36 32.59 -1.72
CA GLN A 411 17.75 33.57 -0.80
C GLN A 411 16.73 34.52 -1.46
N LYS A 412 16.53 34.46 -2.78
CA LYS A 412 15.58 35.33 -3.51
C LYS A 412 14.30 34.66 -4.00
N GLN A 413 14.10 33.37 -3.72
CA GLN A 413 12.88 32.63 -4.08
C GLN A 413 11.85 32.49 -2.93
N ASN A 414 12.10 33.09 -1.77
CA ASN A 414 11.23 33.00 -0.59
C ASN A 414 10.39 34.25 -0.28
N ASP A 415 10.01 35.04 -1.29
CA ASP A 415 9.05 36.14 -1.11
C ASP A 415 7.94 36.09 -2.17
N VAL A 416 7.00 35.16 -2.02
CA VAL A 416 5.63 35.25 -2.56
C VAL A 416 4.67 34.54 -1.58
N GLN A 417 3.57 35.25 -1.25
CA GLN A 417 2.54 34.97 -0.23
C GLN A 417 2.11 33.51 -0.04
N GLU A 418 2.06 33.11 1.24
CA GLU A 418 1.51 31.86 1.75
C GLU A 418 -0.01 31.78 1.54
N ASP A 419 -0.45 30.70 0.89
CA ASP A 419 -1.83 30.21 0.85
C ASP A 419 -1.92 29.02 1.81
N SER A 420 -2.94 29.01 2.66
CA SER A 420 -3.13 28.04 3.75
C SER A 420 -3.54 26.67 3.21
N GLY A 421 -2.56 25.86 2.82
CA GLY A 421 -2.73 24.46 2.40
C GLY A 421 -2.22 23.49 3.46
N VAL A 422 -3.12 22.67 4.00
CA VAL A 422 -2.81 21.59 4.94
C VAL A 422 -1.92 20.55 4.24
N GLU A 423 -0.66 20.45 4.67
CA GLU A 423 0.26 19.38 4.24
C GLU A 423 -0.16 18.04 4.86
N THR A 424 -0.86 17.23 4.08
CA THR A 424 -1.12 15.82 4.42
C THR A 424 0.09 14.96 4.08
N SER A 425 0.43 14.10 5.04
CA SER A 425 1.58 13.23 5.06
C SER A 425 1.48 12.11 4.01
N ASP A 426 2.06 12.35 2.86
CA ASP A 426 2.15 11.36 1.80
C ASP A 426 3.35 11.69 0.87
N SER A 427 4.31 12.44 1.41
CA SER A 427 5.55 12.90 0.78
C SER A 427 6.70 11.98 1.14
N CYS A 428 7.16 11.21 0.15
CA CYS A 428 8.54 10.74 -0.02
C CYS A 428 8.56 10.09 -1.41
N ASP A 429 8.85 10.87 -2.46
CA ASP A 429 9.36 10.37 -3.76
C ASP A 429 9.67 11.56 -4.69
N GLU A 430 10.83 12.19 -4.49
CA GLU A 430 11.55 12.85 -5.58
C GLU A 430 13.04 12.51 -5.47
N LYS A 431 13.48 11.43 -6.12
CA LYS A 431 14.85 11.33 -6.66
C LYS A 431 14.81 10.80 -8.08
N LYS A 432 15.25 11.69 -8.98
CA LYS A 432 15.42 11.50 -10.43
C LYS A 432 16.19 10.22 -10.74
N ASN A 433 15.56 9.30 -11.47
CA ASN A 433 16.28 8.39 -12.36
C ASN A 433 15.76 8.58 -13.79
N LYS A 434 16.63 9.07 -14.66
CA LYS A 434 16.37 9.25 -16.10
C LYS A 434 16.10 7.88 -16.73
N ILE A 435 14.87 7.61 -17.13
CA ILE A 435 14.54 6.50 -18.02
C ILE A 435 14.71 6.97 -19.46
N CYS A 436 15.63 6.33 -20.18
CA CYS A 436 15.86 6.51 -21.59
C CYS A 436 14.73 5.84 -22.38
N HIS A 437 13.93 6.62 -23.12
CA HIS A 437 12.88 6.08 -23.99
C HIS A 437 13.50 5.29 -25.15
N ARG A 438 13.26 3.97 -25.19
CA ARG A 438 13.38 3.16 -26.41
C ARG A 438 11.98 2.88 -26.95
N THR A 439 11.61 3.64 -27.98
CA THR A 439 10.38 3.46 -28.75
C THR A 439 10.44 2.13 -29.53
N VAL A 440 9.57 1.18 -29.19
CA VAL A 440 9.31 0.00 -30.05
C VAL A 440 7.98 0.23 -30.76
N LYS A 441 8.05 0.48 -32.07
CA LYS A 441 6.89 0.50 -32.96
C LYS A 441 6.41 -0.94 -33.18
N HIS A 442 5.18 -1.27 -32.80
CA HIS A 442 4.52 -2.48 -33.29
C HIS A 442 3.85 -2.20 -34.64
N GLN A 443 4.34 -2.89 -35.68
CA GLN A 443 3.71 -2.95 -37.00
C GLN A 443 2.55 -3.95 -36.98
N HIS A 444 1.37 -3.49 -37.40
CA HIS A 444 0.24 -4.35 -37.75
C HIS A 444 0.54 -5.17 -39.00
N SER A 445 0.43 -6.49 -38.89
CA SER A 445 0.36 -7.39 -40.05
C SER A 445 -1.10 -7.80 -40.26
N LYS A 446 -1.67 -7.33 -41.38
CA LYS A 446 -2.92 -7.84 -41.98
C LYS A 446 -2.58 -9.11 -42.77
N LYS A 447 -3.32 -10.20 -42.53
CA LYS A 447 -3.59 -11.21 -43.57
C LYS A 447 -5.05 -11.66 -43.53
N TYR A 448 -5.69 -11.49 -44.69
CA TYR A 448 -7.00 -12.00 -45.08
C TYR A 448 -6.87 -13.43 -45.64
N ALA A 449 -7.91 -14.26 -45.42
CA ALA A 449 -8.59 -15.17 -46.39
C ALA A 449 -9.44 -16.17 -45.57
N SER A 450 -10.78 -16.04 -45.43
CA SER A 450 -11.86 -16.42 -46.35
C SER A 450 -11.88 -17.89 -46.79
N ASN A 451 -12.76 -18.73 -46.21
CA ASN A 451 -13.97 -19.26 -46.89
C ASN A 451 -14.73 -20.35 -46.10
N CYS A 452 -16.07 -20.19 -46.08
CA CYS A 452 -17.18 -21.18 -46.13
C CYS A 452 -17.29 -22.27 -45.04
N THR A 453 -18.45 -22.65 -44.50
CA THR A 453 -19.83 -22.59 -45.01
C THR A 453 -20.82 -22.68 -43.83
N SER A 454 -21.94 -21.97 -43.95
CA SER A 454 -23.13 -22.05 -43.09
C SER A 454 -23.95 -23.32 -43.37
N LEU A 455 -24.42 -23.99 -42.32
CA LEU A 455 -25.56 -24.91 -42.35
C LEU A 455 -26.39 -24.66 -41.08
N LYS A 456 -27.48 -23.90 -41.23
CA LYS A 456 -28.66 -23.91 -40.36
C LYS A 456 -29.78 -24.53 -41.19
N GLU A 457 -30.45 -25.55 -40.66
CA GLU A 457 -31.92 -25.73 -40.63
C GLU A 457 -32.30 -27.17 -40.23
N MET A 458 -32.87 -27.30 -39.02
CA MET A 458 -33.95 -28.22 -38.59
C MET A 458 -34.33 -27.65 -37.20
N ARG A 459 -35.53 -27.18 -36.86
CA ARG A 459 -36.89 -27.30 -37.38
C ARG A 459 -37.69 -26.08 -36.94
#